data_AF-A0A7W5LQN7-F1
#
_entry.id   AF-A0A7W5LQN7-F1
#
_cell.length_a   1.000
_cell.length_b   1.000
_cell.length_c   1.000
_cell.angle_alpha   90.00
_cell.angle_beta   90.00
_cell.angle_gamma   90.00
#
_symmetry.space_group_name_H-M   'P 1'
#
loop_
_entity.id
_entity.type
_entity.pdbx_description
1 polymer ?
#
loop_
_entity_poly.entity_id
_entity_poly.type
_entity_poly.pdbx_seq_one_letter_code
_entity_poly.pdbx_strand_id
1 'polypeptide(L)'
;MKFTKRLLIVAALPLILSGCGGAVKGLQAGVAKLGEGIRIAAAAPYNKVGSQWRGKPISKFQDKFGAPTNRSNSGDAAVLTWQRSRVVRIPARTYVDESIEGNWIIRKRRYVPEHDEDVSCTLALTAKGGAIAQVKTLDDVPVPVGEDGLFPASTSACQIVFG
;
A
#
# COMPACT_ATOMS: atom_id res chain seq x y z
N MET A 1 -36.26 41.52 -24.09
CA MET A 1 -35.42 40.59 -24.90
C MET A 1 -34.59 39.78 -23.90
N LYS A 2 -35.01 38.58 -23.47
CA LYS A 2 -34.75 37.23 -24.05
C LYS A 2 -33.27 36.99 -24.37
N PHE A 3 -32.50 36.31 -23.49
CA PHE A 3 -32.26 34.83 -23.38
C PHE A 3 -31.26 34.35 -24.48
N THR A 4 -30.18 33.56 -24.34
CA THR A 4 -29.58 32.72 -23.26
C THR A 4 -28.33 31.97 -23.80
N LYS A 5 -27.62 31.26 -22.89
CA LYS A 5 -26.94 29.94 -23.07
C LYS A 5 -25.57 29.97 -23.75
N ARG A 6 -24.51 29.32 -23.23
CA ARG A 6 -24.45 27.91 -22.79
C ARG A 6 -23.44 27.72 -21.64
N LEU A 7 -23.93 27.35 -20.45
CA LEU A 7 -23.17 26.59 -19.46
C LEU A 7 -23.58 25.12 -19.64
N LEU A 8 -22.65 24.27 -20.04
CA LEU A 8 -22.83 22.81 -20.03
C LEU A 8 -22.47 22.31 -18.62
N ILE A 9 -23.46 22.33 -17.74
CA ILE A 9 -23.43 21.60 -16.48
C ILE A 9 -23.75 20.16 -16.83
N VAL A 10 -22.75 19.28 -16.79
CA VAL A 10 -22.97 17.84 -16.82
C VAL A 10 -23.51 17.45 -15.44
N ALA A 11 -24.84 17.47 -15.35
CA ALA A 11 -25.57 16.84 -14.27
C ALA A 11 -25.52 15.32 -14.48
N ALA A 12 -24.92 14.62 -13.52
CA ALA A 12 -25.13 13.19 -13.34
C ALA A 12 -25.18 12.89 -11.84
N LEU A 13 -26.21 13.42 -11.19
CA LEU A 13 -26.80 12.80 -10.01
C LEU A 13 -27.87 11.81 -10.51
N PRO A 14 -27.74 10.51 -10.23
CA PRO A 14 -28.90 9.68 -10.03
C PRO A 14 -29.09 9.44 -8.52
N LEU A 15 -30.12 10.09 -8.01
CA LEU A 15 -31.12 9.51 -7.10
C LEU A 15 -30.89 8.03 -6.79
N ILE A 16 -30.52 7.72 -5.54
CA ILE A 16 -30.91 6.47 -4.87
C ILE A 16 -31.32 6.82 -3.43
N LEU A 17 -32.57 7.26 -3.30
CA LEU A 17 -33.35 7.10 -2.08
C LEU A 17 -34.05 5.75 -2.18
N SER A 18 -34.12 5.05 -1.04
CA SER A 18 -34.84 3.80 -0.75
C SER A 18 -34.09 2.47 -0.99
N GLY A 19 -33.88 1.74 0.11
CA GLY A 19 -33.69 0.29 0.13
C GLY A 19 -32.26 -0.21 0.30
N CYS A 20 -32.09 -1.15 1.23
CA CYS A 20 -30.93 -2.04 1.44
C CYS A 20 -29.76 -1.46 2.26
N GLY A 21 -29.76 -1.78 3.56
CA GLY A 21 -28.60 -1.72 4.48
C GLY A 21 -27.40 -2.62 4.09
N GLY A 22 -27.26 -2.98 2.81
CA GLY A 22 -26.13 -3.73 2.24
C GLY A 22 -25.11 -2.86 1.49
N ALA A 23 -25.49 -1.66 1.02
CA ALA A 23 -24.61 -0.80 0.21
C ALA A 23 -23.47 -0.15 1.02
N VAL A 24 -23.66 0.04 2.33
CA VAL A 24 -22.63 0.64 3.21
C VAL A 24 -21.42 -0.29 3.36
N LYS A 25 -21.63 -1.62 3.41
CA LYS A 25 -20.53 -2.59 3.49
C LYS A 25 -19.71 -2.64 2.19
N GLY A 26 -20.36 -2.52 1.03
CA GLY A 26 -19.69 -2.48 -0.27
C GLY A 26 -18.85 -1.22 -0.47
N LEU A 27 -19.36 -0.06 -0.05
CA LEU A 27 -18.65 1.21 -0.13
C LEU A 27 -17.45 1.25 0.84
N GLN A 28 -17.62 0.80 2.08
CA GLN A 28 -16.54 0.70 3.06
C GLN A 28 -15.44 -0.28 2.63
N ALA A 29 -15.82 -1.45 2.08
CA ALA A 29 -14.85 -2.42 1.54
C ALA A 29 -14.13 -1.87 0.30
N GLY A 30 -14.79 -1.06 -0.52
CA GLY A 30 -14.19 -0.35 -1.64
C GLY A 30 -13.15 0.68 -1.20
N VAL A 31 -13.46 1.50 -0.20
CA VAL A 31 -12.53 2.50 0.35
C VAL A 31 -11.33 1.85 1.03
N ALA A 32 -11.52 0.76 1.78
CA ALA A 32 -10.42 0.02 2.41
C ALA A 32 -9.44 -0.54 1.37
N LYS A 33 -9.96 -1.17 0.31
CA LYS A 33 -9.14 -1.68 -0.81
C LYS A 33 -8.42 -0.57 -1.58
N LEU A 34 -9.04 0.61 -1.69
CA LEU A 34 -8.42 1.78 -2.30
C LEU A 34 -7.27 2.31 -1.44
N GLY A 35 -7.46 2.38 -0.12
CA GLY A 35 -6.41 2.78 0.82
C GLY A 35 -5.21 1.82 0.79
N GLU A 36 -5.47 0.51 0.77
CA GLU A 36 -4.42 -0.52 0.62
C GLU A 36 -3.69 -0.41 -0.73
N GLY A 37 -4.43 -0.23 -1.83
CA GLY A 37 -3.85 -0.02 -3.16
C GLY A 37 -2.97 1.22 -3.25
N ILE A 38 -3.35 2.33 -2.61
CA ILE A 38 -2.55 3.56 -2.56
C ILE A 38 -1.26 3.34 -1.76
N ARG A 39 -1.32 2.66 -0.61
CA ARG A 39 -0.13 2.35 0.22
C ARG A 39 0.89 1.52 -0.57
N ILE A 40 0.44 0.45 -1.22
CA ILE A 40 1.29 -0.41 -2.05
C ILE A 40 1.86 0.38 -3.23
N ALA A 41 1.05 1.20 -3.90
CA ALA A 41 1.51 2.01 -5.03
C ALA A 41 2.58 3.03 -4.61
N ALA A 42 2.44 3.64 -3.43
CA ALA A 42 3.42 4.57 -2.89
C ALA A 42 4.76 3.88 -2.54
N ALA A 43 4.72 2.61 -2.12
CA ALA A 43 5.91 1.82 -1.78
C ALA A 43 6.59 1.17 -3.01
N ALA A 44 5.84 0.96 -4.09
CA ALA A 44 6.27 0.22 -5.28
C ALA A 44 7.62 0.67 -5.90
N PRO A 45 7.98 1.96 -5.97
CA PRO A 45 9.29 2.38 -6.49
C PRO A 45 10.47 1.76 -5.73
N TYR A 46 10.29 1.54 -4.43
CA TYR A 46 11.31 1.06 -3.50
C TYR A 46 11.29 -0.46 -3.28
N ASN A 47 10.21 -1.13 -3.69
CA ASN A 47 10.04 -2.56 -3.54
C ASN A 47 10.70 -3.33 -4.71
N LYS A 48 11.86 -3.96 -4.45
CA LYS A 48 12.59 -4.81 -5.41
C LYS A 48 12.50 -6.30 -5.08
N VAL A 49 11.69 -6.69 -4.09
CA VAL A 49 11.54 -8.08 -3.66
C VAL A 49 11.13 -8.98 -4.82
N GLY A 50 10.26 -8.47 -5.70
CA GLY A 50 9.82 -9.21 -6.88
C GLY A 50 10.96 -9.59 -7.83
N SER A 51 11.84 -8.64 -8.16
CA SER A 51 13.01 -8.93 -9.02
C SER A 51 14.09 -9.72 -8.30
N GLN A 52 14.24 -9.55 -6.98
CA GLN A 52 15.20 -10.29 -6.17
C GLN A 52 14.86 -11.78 -6.09
N TRP A 53 13.58 -12.16 -5.99
CA TRP A 53 13.19 -13.55 -5.72
C TRP A 53 12.64 -14.32 -6.92
N ARG A 54 12.15 -13.63 -7.96
CA ARG A 54 11.63 -14.30 -9.16
C ARG A 54 12.68 -15.22 -9.80
N GLY A 55 12.26 -16.42 -10.17
CA GLY A 55 13.11 -17.47 -10.73
C GLY A 55 13.91 -18.27 -9.71
N LYS A 56 14.00 -17.84 -8.44
CA LYS A 56 14.68 -18.62 -7.40
C LYS A 56 13.81 -19.79 -6.93
N PRO A 57 14.42 -20.88 -6.42
CA PRO A 57 13.67 -21.98 -5.81
C PRO A 57 12.85 -21.51 -4.61
N ILE A 58 11.63 -22.05 -4.47
CA ILE A 58 10.77 -21.72 -3.33
C ILE A 58 11.36 -22.20 -2.00
N SER A 59 12.12 -23.31 -2.01
CA SER A 59 12.84 -23.83 -0.85
C SER A 59 13.79 -22.79 -0.28
N LYS A 60 14.58 -22.10 -1.14
CA LYS A 60 15.50 -21.04 -0.71
C LYS A 60 14.78 -19.87 -0.01
N PHE A 61 13.56 -19.55 -0.44
CA PHE A 61 12.75 -18.54 0.23
C PHE A 61 12.27 -19.03 1.60
N GLN A 62 11.80 -20.29 1.67
CA GLN A 62 11.39 -20.95 2.91
C GLN A 62 12.55 -21.10 3.90
N ASP A 63 13.77 -21.37 3.45
CA ASP A 63 14.95 -21.48 4.30
C ASP A 63 15.30 -20.14 4.95
N LYS A 64 15.16 -19.04 4.20
CA LYS A 64 15.46 -17.68 4.71
C LYS A 64 14.35 -17.12 5.61
N PHE A 65 13.08 -17.37 5.26
CA PHE A 65 11.94 -16.70 5.88
C PHE A 65 10.97 -17.63 6.62
N GLY A 66 11.29 -18.92 6.70
CA GLY A 66 10.44 -19.94 7.31
C GLY A 66 9.25 -20.36 6.43
N ALA A 67 8.39 -21.19 7.00
CA ALA A 67 7.18 -21.65 6.34
C ALA A 67 6.21 -20.49 6.02
N PRO A 68 5.42 -20.60 4.95
CA PRO A 68 4.39 -19.61 4.63
C PRO A 68 3.31 -19.57 5.72
N THR A 69 2.77 -18.37 5.97
CA THR A 69 1.65 -18.15 6.89
C THR A 69 0.33 -18.68 6.34
N ASN A 70 0.17 -18.74 5.02
CA ASN A 70 -0.98 -19.35 4.37
C ASN A 70 -0.56 -20.08 3.09
N ARG A 71 -1.24 -21.19 2.78
CA ARG A 71 -1.10 -21.91 1.51
C ARG A 71 -2.47 -22.04 0.88
N SER A 72 -2.60 -21.57 -0.35
CA SER A 72 -3.79 -21.77 -1.17
C SER A 72 -3.39 -22.25 -2.56
N ASN A 73 -4.35 -22.82 -3.29
CA ASN A 73 -4.16 -23.20 -4.67
C ASN A 73 -5.00 -22.27 -5.54
N SER A 74 -4.40 -21.76 -6.62
CA SER A 74 -5.11 -20.98 -7.65
C SER A 74 -4.88 -21.68 -8.99
N GLY A 75 -5.87 -22.48 -9.40
CA GLY A 75 -5.70 -23.44 -10.49
C GLY A 75 -4.60 -24.45 -10.19
N ASP A 76 -3.68 -24.65 -11.13
CA ASP A 76 -2.55 -25.58 -11.00
C ASP A 76 -1.33 -24.99 -10.26
N ALA A 77 -1.43 -23.75 -9.78
CA ALA A 77 -0.32 -23.06 -9.13
C ALA A 77 -0.56 -22.93 -7.63
N ALA A 78 0.43 -23.35 -6.85
CA ALA A 78 0.45 -23.10 -5.42
C ALA A 78 0.73 -21.61 -5.17
N VAL A 79 -0.17 -20.96 -4.45
CA VAL A 79 -0.01 -19.59 -3.95
C VAL A 79 0.33 -19.68 -2.47
N LEU A 80 1.53 -19.23 -2.14
CA LEU A 80 2.10 -19.30 -0.80
C LEU A 80 2.25 -17.88 -0.27
N THR A 81 1.63 -17.60 0.86
CA THR A 81 1.62 -16.27 1.46
C THR A 81 2.55 -16.21 2.66
N TRP A 82 3.32 -15.14 2.76
CA TRP A 82 4.09 -14.78 3.96
C TRP A 82 3.64 -13.43 4.47
N GLN A 83 3.40 -13.36 5.77
CA GLN A 83 3.20 -12.13 6.50
C GLN A 83 4.26 -12.06 7.60
N ARG A 84 5.03 -10.97 7.63
CA ARG A 84 6.07 -10.74 8.63
C ARG A 84 6.13 -9.27 9.02
N SER A 85 6.56 -9.03 10.25
CA SER A 85 6.89 -7.71 10.77
C SER A 85 8.34 -7.64 11.23
N ARG A 86 8.86 -6.42 11.31
CA ARG A 86 10.18 -6.11 11.87
C ARG A 86 10.12 -4.73 12.51
N VAL A 87 10.71 -4.60 13.70
CA VAL A 87 10.96 -3.29 14.31
C VAL A 87 12.06 -2.58 13.53
N VAL A 88 11.81 -1.34 13.15
CA VAL A 88 12.77 -0.46 12.48
C VAL A 88 12.88 0.86 13.20
N ARG A 89 14.08 1.43 13.19
CA ARG A 89 14.33 2.77 13.73
C ARG A 89 13.96 3.80 12.68
N ILE A 90 12.95 4.61 12.96
CA ILE A 90 12.49 5.71 12.12
C ILE A 90 13.20 6.99 12.56
N PRO A 91 13.95 7.68 11.68
CA PRO A 91 14.63 8.92 12.02
C PRO A 91 13.63 10.04 12.34
N ALA A 92 14.07 11.02 13.13
CA ALA A 92 13.27 12.20 13.45
C ALA A 92 12.90 12.98 12.17
N ARG A 93 11.64 13.43 12.08
CA ARG A 93 11.12 14.15 10.90
C ARG A 93 10.07 15.20 11.22
N THR A 94 10.04 16.24 10.40
CA THR A 94 9.03 17.29 10.44
C THR A 94 8.02 17.12 9.31
N TYR A 95 6.78 16.85 9.66
CA TYR A 95 5.66 16.78 8.72
C TYR A 95 5.01 18.16 8.58
N VAL A 96 4.61 18.51 7.36
CA VAL A 96 3.80 19.69 7.10
C VAL A 96 2.43 19.22 6.62
N ASP A 97 1.41 19.43 7.44
CA ASP A 97 0.03 19.24 7.02
C ASP A 97 -0.51 20.55 6.47
N GLU A 98 -1.17 20.48 5.32
CA GLU A 98 -1.91 21.60 4.76
C GLU A 98 -3.41 21.32 4.87
N SER A 99 -4.14 22.28 5.41
CA SER A 99 -5.61 22.26 5.41
C SER A 99 -6.15 23.56 4.82
N ILE A 100 -7.18 23.45 4.00
CA ILE A 100 -7.86 24.59 3.39
C ILE A 100 -9.05 24.97 4.27
N GLU A 101 -9.10 26.21 4.75
CA GLU A 101 -10.21 26.75 5.53
C GLU A 101 -10.72 28.03 4.87
N GLY A 102 -11.80 27.91 4.08
CA GLY A 102 -12.27 28.98 3.21
C GLY A 102 -11.23 29.32 2.12
N ASN A 103 -10.76 30.56 2.11
CA ASN A 103 -9.71 31.04 1.21
C ASN A 103 -8.30 31.00 1.83
N TRP A 104 -8.14 30.40 3.01
CA TRP A 104 -6.88 30.32 3.73
C TRP A 104 -6.25 28.92 3.60
N ILE A 105 -4.93 28.89 3.40
CA ILE A 105 -4.14 27.66 3.53
C ILE A 105 -3.46 27.70 4.89
N ILE A 106 -3.88 26.81 5.79
CA ILE A 106 -3.26 26.64 7.10
C ILE A 106 -2.20 25.55 6.98
N ARG A 107 -0.96 25.91 7.32
CA ARG A 107 0.17 24.98 7.37
C ARG A 107 0.49 24.65 8.82
N LYS A 108 0.33 23.39 9.21
CA LYS A 108 0.73 22.90 10.53
C LYS A 108 2.02 22.11 10.39
N ARG A 109 3.04 22.48 11.17
CA ARG A 109 4.29 21.72 11.26
C ARG A 109 4.22 20.81 12.48
N ARG A 110 4.43 19.52 12.28
CA ARG A 110 4.46 18.51 13.33
C ARG A 110 5.84 17.85 13.33
N TYR A 111 6.59 18.05 14.40
CA TYR A 111 7.83 17.31 14.64
C TYR A 111 7.50 15.94 15.23
N VAL A 112 8.04 14.89 14.65
CA VAL A 112 7.98 13.53 15.16
C VAL A 112 9.42 13.12 15.50
N PRO A 113 9.71 12.85 16.79
CA PRO A 113 11.05 12.43 17.19
C PRO A 113 11.37 11.05 16.62
N GLU A 114 12.66 10.74 16.63
CA GLU A 114 13.15 9.40 16.32
C GLU A 114 12.48 8.36 17.24
N HIS A 115 11.99 7.26 16.66
CA HIS A 115 11.29 6.20 17.39
C HIS A 115 11.41 4.85 16.68
N ASP A 116 11.14 3.79 17.42
CA ASP A 116 10.99 2.45 16.86
C ASP A 116 9.55 2.25 16.36
N GLU A 117 9.40 1.73 15.15
CA GLU A 117 8.11 1.41 14.54
C GLU A 117 8.11 -0.05 14.05
N ASP A 118 7.02 -0.77 14.33
CA ASP A 118 6.78 -2.09 13.74
C ASP A 118 6.26 -1.95 12.31
N VAL A 119 7.11 -2.29 11.34
CA VAL A 119 6.69 -2.32 9.94
C VAL A 119 6.34 -3.75 9.55
N SER A 120 5.21 -3.91 8.85
CA SER A 120 4.76 -5.22 8.37
C SER A 120 4.63 -5.23 6.86
N CYS A 121 4.79 -6.42 6.29
CA CYS A 121 4.60 -6.66 4.87
C CYS A 121 3.95 -8.02 4.67
N THR A 122 3.08 -8.10 3.66
CA THR A 122 2.49 -9.35 3.20
C THR A 122 2.80 -9.58 1.72
N LEU A 123 3.35 -10.76 1.41
CA LEU A 123 3.64 -11.20 0.05
C LEU A 123 2.89 -12.49 -0.26
N ALA A 124 2.42 -12.63 -1.50
CA ALA A 124 1.99 -13.89 -2.08
C ALA A 124 2.95 -14.29 -3.21
N LEU A 125 3.52 -15.50 -3.10
CA LEU A 125 4.39 -16.09 -4.11
C LEU A 125 3.63 -17.17 -4.86
N THR A 126 3.68 -17.13 -6.18
CA THR A 126 3.16 -18.22 -7.02
C THR A 126 4.34 -19.11 -7.43
N ALA A 127 4.28 -20.39 -7.08
CA ALA A 127 5.31 -21.36 -7.44
C ALA A 127 4.88 -22.21 -8.65
N LYS A 128 5.79 -22.37 -9.63
CA LYS A 128 5.61 -23.26 -10.78
C LYS A 128 6.88 -24.07 -10.97
N GLY A 129 6.77 -25.41 -10.99
CA GLY A 129 7.93 -26.30 -11.11
C GLY A 129 8.98 -26.12 -10.00
N GLY A 130 8.55 -25.78 -8.77
CA GLY A 130 9.44 -25.55 -7.63
C GLY A 130 10.16 -24.20 -7.60
N ALA A 131 10.00 -23.36 -8.63
CA ALA A 131 10.56 -22.02 -8.70
C ALA A 131 9.48 -20.93 -8.51
N ILE A 132 9.89 -19.77 -8.00
CA ILE A 132 9.02 -18.60 -7.83
C ILE A 132 8.75 -18.00 -9.21
N ALA A 133 7.53 -18.17 -9.72
CA ALA A 133 7.10 -17.63 -11.01
C ALA A 133 6.67 -16.16 -10.89
N GLN A 134 5.99 -15.82 -9.80
CA GLN A 134 5.46 -14.49 -9.52
C GLN A 134 5.59 -14.15 -8.03
N VAL A 135 5.85 -12.87 -7.76
CA VAL A 135 5.79 -12.26 -6.43
C VAL A 135 4.75 -11.16 -6.50
N LYS A 136 3.72 -11.26 -5.66
CA LYS A 136 2.68 -10.24 -5.52
C LYS A 136 2.76 -9.66 -4.12
N THR A 137 2.83 -8.34 -4.04
CA THR A 137 2.73 -7.62 -2.78
C THR A 137 1.26 -7.44 -2.44
N LEU A 138 0.87 -7.88 -1.24
CA LEU A 138 -0.51 -7.78 -0.74
C LEU A 138 -0.66 -6.64 0.26
N ASP A 139 0.37 -6.33 1.05
CA ASP A 139 0.42 -5.17 1.93
C ASP A 139 1.87 -4.67 2.00
N ASP A 140 2.04 -3.36 1.83
CA ASP A 140 3.34 -2.69 1.84
C ASP A 140 3.14 -1.20 2.11
N VAL A 141 4.15 -0.59 2.73
CA VAL A 141 4.14 0.84 3.04
C VAL A 141 5.49 1.47 2.78
N PRO A 142 5.50 2.76 2.39
CA PRO A 142 6.71 3.57 2.44
C PRO A 142 7.17 3.69 3.90
N VAL A 143 8.44 3.36 4.14
CA VAL A 143 9.11 3.52 5.43
C VAL A 143 10.16 4.62 5.27
N PRO A 144 10.08 5.71 6.05
CA PRO A 144 11.11 6.74 6.04
C PRO A 144 12.43 6.20 6.61
N VAL A 145 13.53 6.37 5.85
CA VAL A 145 14.87 5.84 6.23
C VAL A 145 15.99 6.90 6.19
N GLY A 146 15.73 8.09 5.64
CA GLY A 146 16.66 9.24 5.70
C GLY A 146 16.25 10.32 6.70
N GLU A 147 17.15 11.24 7.00
CA GLU A 147 16.83 12.46 7.77
C GLU A 147 16.07 13.50 6.91
N ASP A 148 15.54 14.54 7.56
CA ASP A 148 14.90 15.68 6.89
C ASP A 148 15.90 16.38 5.94
N GLY A 149 15.60 16.40 4.63
CA GLY A 149 16.47 17.00 3.61
C GLY A 149 15.78 17.18 2.25
N LEU A 150 16.51 17.71 1.26
CA LEU A 150 16.00 18.02 -0.10
C LEU A 150 15.41 16.80 -0.83
N PHE A 151 15.78 15.59 -0.42
CA PHE A 151 15.24 14.33 -0.92
C PHE A 151 14.96 13.40 0.27
N PRO A 152 13.74 13.41 0.84
CA PRO A 152 13.40 12.47 1.89
C PRO A 152 13.54 11.04 1.35
N ALA A 153 14.52 10.30 1.87
CA ALA A 153 14.73 8.91 1.47
C ALA A 153 13.66 8.03 2.15
N SER A 154 12.90 7.30 1.33
CA SER A 154 11.96 6.29 1.76
C SER A 154 12.37 4.94 1.18
N THR A 155 11.97 3.87 1.83
CA THR A 155 12.06 2.50 1.31
C THR A 155 10.71 1.80 1.43
N SER A 156 10.61 0.54 1.00
CA SER A 156 9.42 -0.29 1.16
C SER A 156 9.55 -1.15 2.42
N ALA A 157 8.47 -1.32 3.18
CA ALA A 157 8.42 -2.27 4.29
C ALA A 157 8.73 -3.69 3.81
N CYS A 158 8.19 -4.10 2.66
CA CYS A 158 8.53 -5.37 2.04
C CYS A 158 10.01 -5.49 1.68
N GLN A 159 10.64 -4.41 1.22
CA GLN A 159 12.08 -4.40 0.97
C GLN A 159 12.89 -4.56 2.26
N ILE A 160 12.44 -4.02 3.39
CA ILE A 160 13.11 -4.20 4.68
C ILE A 160 12.95 -5.63 5.22
N VAL A 161 11.74 -6.19 5.09
CA VAL A 161 11.38 -7.48 5.68
C VAL A 161 11.85 -8.66 4.83
N PHE A 162 11.73 -8.57 3.50
CA PHE A 162 11.99 -9.66 2.56
C PHE A 162 13.10 -9.37 1.55
N GLY A 163 13.77 -8.23 1.67
CA GLY A 163 14.89 -7.83 0.80
C GLY A 163 16.14 -8.70 0.85
#